data_AF-A0A651GNM7-F1
#
_entry.id   AF-A0A651GNM7-F1
#
_cell.length_a   1.000
_cell.length_b   1.000
_cell.length_c   1.000
_cell.angle_alpha   90.00
_cell.angle_beta   90.00
_cell.angle_gamma   90.00
#
_symmetry.space_group_name_H-M   'P 1'
#
loop_
_entity.id
_entity.type
_entity.pdbx_description
1 polymer ?
#
loop_
_entity_poly.entity_id
_entity_poly.type
_entity_poly.pdbx_seq_one_letter_code
_entity_poly.pdbx_strand_id
1 'polypeptide(L)' 'MASKPNRNDPCHCGSGKKYKHCHQEKDSNKMTSKVGIIGVVIAVIIGLVFVGLALSGGESSQNCPPGTVWSEAHQHCH' A
#
# COMPACT_ATOMS: atom_id res chain seq x y z
N MET A 1 17.36 12.98 -29.49
CA MET A 1 17.62 12.21 -28.25
C MET A 1 18.59 13.01 -27.40
N ALA A 2 18.15 13.64 -26.31
CA ALA A 2 19.07 14.35 -25.42
C ALA A 2 19.78 13.31 -24.53
N SER A 3 21.07 13.09 -24.78
CA SER A 3 21.91 12.23 -23.95
C SER A 3 21.96 12.79 -22.53
N LYS A 4 21.77 11.92 -21.55
CA LYS A 4 21.84 12.29 -20.13
C LYS A 4 23.26 12.83 -19.85
N PRO A 5 23.42 14.01 -19.24
CA PRO A 5 24.74 14.59 -19.02
C PRO A 5 25.61 13.65 -18.18
N ASN A 6 26.88 13.47 -18.58
CA ASN A 6 27.83 12.67 -17.84
C ASN A 6 28.19 13.40 -16.53
N ARG A 7 28.58 12.65 -15.49
CA ARG A 7 28.87 13.21 -14.16
C ARG A 7 29.92 14.31 -14.17
N ASN A 8 30.91 14.20 -15.05
CA ASN A 8 31.99 15.17 -15.16
C ASN A 8 31.72 16.30 -16.17
N ASP A 9 30.63 16.25 -16.95
CA ASP A 9 30.31 17.26 -17.95
C ASP A 9 29.96 18.61 -17.32
N PRO A 10 30.13 19.73 -18.03
CA PRO A 10 29.62 21.03 -17.60
C PRO A 10 28.12 20.96 -17.33
N CYS A 11 27.67 21.54 -16.22
CA CYS A 11 26.25 21.53 -15.88
C CYS A 11 25.44 22.41 -16.83
N HIS A 12 24.28 21.91 -17.28
CA HIS A 12 23.39 22.61 -18.22
C HIS A 12 22.76 23.92 -17.68
N CYS A 13 22.94 24.24 -16.40
CA CYS A 13 22.45 25.49 -15.81
C CYS A 13 23.34 26.71 -16.10
N GLY A 14 24.46 26.52 -16.81
CA GLY A 14 25.39 27.61 -17.15
C GLY A 14 26.32 28.03 -16.02
N SER A 15 26.34 27.32 -14.87
CA SER A 15 27.18 27.72 -13.73
C SER A 15 28.69 27.45 -13.90
N GLY A 16 29.10 26.80 -14.98
CA GLY A 16 30.50 26.36 -15.21
C GLY A 16 30.96 25.20 -14.31
N LYS A 17 30.15 24.77 -13.34
CA LYS A 17 30.47 23.63 -12.45
C LYS A 17 30.23 22.30 -13.15
N LYS A 18 30.96 21.24 -12.73
CA LYS A 18 30.69 19.86 -13.16
C LYS A 18 29.28 19.43 -12.73
N TYR A 19 28.56 18.68 -13.57
CA TYR A 19 27.20 18.22 -13.35
C TYR A 19 27.02 17.52 -12.00
N LYS A 20 28.00 16.68 -11.61
CA LYS A 20 28.04 16.01 -10.29
C LYS A 20 28.08 16.92 -9.07
N HIS A 21 28.54 18.16 -9.23
CA HIS A 21 28.63 19.16 -8.14
C HIS A 21 27.55 20.24 -8.27
N CYS A 22 26.53 20.01 -9.10
CA CYS A 22 25.50 21.00 -9.36
C CYS A 22 24.10 20.37 -9.37
N HIS A 23 23.58 19.93 -10.53
CA HIS A 23 22.20 19.43 -10.63
C HIS A 23 22.06 17.90 -10.54
N GLN A 24 23.17 17.15 -10.51
CA GLN A 24 23.09 15.68 -10.43
C GLN A 24 22.20 15.21 -9.28
N GLU A 25 22.32 15.75 -8.06
CA GLU A 25 21.54 15.31 -6.91
C GLU A 25 20.03 15.62 -7.06
N LYS A 26 19.71 16.82 -7.55
CA LYS A 26 18.32 17.24 -7.85
C LYS A 26 17.69 16.36 -8.92
N ASP A 27 18.44 16.03 -9.97
CA ASP A 27 17.97 15.19 -11.07
C ASP A 27 17.95 13.70 -10.70
N SER A 28 18.81 13.27 -9.77
CA SER A 28 18.86 11.91 -9.22
C SER A 28 17.73 11.67 -8.24
N ASN A 29 17.21 12.73 -7.60
CA ASN A 29 15.97 12.70 -6.84
C ASN A 29 14.74 12.66 -7.76
N LYS A 30 14.81 11.81 -8.81
CA LYS A 30 13.62 11.30 -9.45
C LYS A 30 12.96 10.38 -8.44
N MET A 31 12.13 10.99 -7.60
CA MET A 31 11.26 10.33 -6.65
C MET A 31 10.51 9.25 -7.41
N THR A 32 10.98 8.00 -7.32
CA THR A 32 10.27 6.84 -7.82
C THR A 32 9.01 6.80 -6.98
N SER A 33 7.94 7.38 -7.51
CA SER A 33 6.70 7.57 -6.77
C SER A 33 6.07 6.20 -6.58
N LYS A 34 6.47 5.53 -5.50
CA LYS A 34 5.92 4.24 -5.07
C LYS A 34 4.45 4.34 -4.66
N VAL A 35 3.90 5.56 -4.64
CA VAL A 35 2.49 5.87 -4.37
C VAL A 35 1.54 5.00 -5.20
N GLY A 36 1.84 4.77 -6.49
CA GLY A 36 1.02 3.90 -7.34
C GLY A 36 1.04 2.44 -6.88
N ILE A 37 2.21 1.90 -6.57
CA ILE A 37 2.38 0.52 -6.11
C ILE A 37 1.74 0.33 -4.73
N ILE A 38 1.95 1.29 -3.82
CA ILE A 38 1.37 1.28 -2.47
C ILE A 38 -0.16 1.33 -2.55
N GLY A 39 -0.71 2.17 -3.43
CA GLY A 39 -2.16 2.25 -3.66
C GLY A 39 -2.76 0.93 -4.17
N VAL A 40 -2.08 0.26 -5.11
CA VAL A 40 -2.51 -1.06 -5.62
C VAL A 40 -2.48 -2.12 -4.51
N VAL A 41 -1.41 -2.17 -3.72
CA VAL A 41 -1.30 -3.14 -2.62
C VAL A 41 -2.42 -2.93 -1.59
N ILE A 42 -2.69 -1.68 -1.20
CA ILE A 42 -3.77 -1.36 -0.26
C ILE A 42 -5.13 -1.77 -0.83
N ALA A 43 -5.41 -1.46 -2.11
CA ALA A 43 -6.66 -1.83 -2.75
C ALA A 43 -6.87 -3.36 -2.80
N VAL A 44 -5.81 -4.13 -3.06
CA VAL A 44 -5.86 -5.60 -3.05
C VAL A 44 -6.13 -6.15 -1.65
N ILE A 45 -5.44 -5.64 -0.62
CA ILE A 45 -5.66 -6.06 0.78
C ILE A 45 -7.10 -5.76 1.20
N ILE A 46 -7.61 -4.55 0.92
CA ILE A 46 -8.99 -4.16 1.24
C ILE A 46 -9.99 -5.08 0.51
N GLY A 47 -9.74 -5.36 -0.78
CA GLY A 47 -10.59 -6.28 -1.55
C GLY A 47 -10.61 -7.69 -0.96
N LEU A 48 -9.46 -8.24 -0.57
CA LEU A 48 -9.37 -9.56 0.06
C LEU A 48 -10.06 -9.60 1.43
N VAL A 49 -9.93 -8.55 2.25
CA VAL A 49 -10.63 -8.44 3.54
C VAL A 49 -12.14 -8.35 3.34
N PHE A 50 -12.61 -7.54 2.39
CA PHE A 50 -14.03 -7.39 2.09
C PHE A 50 -14.65 -8.69 1.57
N VAL A 51 -13.95 -9.40 0.68
CA VAL A 51 -14.36 -10.73 0.20
C VAL A 51 -14.35 -11.75 1.34
N GLY A 52 -13.31 -11.77 2.17
CA GLY A 52 -13.25 -12.65 3.34
C GLY A 52 -14.42 -12.42 4.30
N LEU A 53 -14.75 -11.16 4.59
CA LEU A 53 -15.89 -10.79 5.43
C LEU A 53 -17.24 -11.16 4.79
N ALA A 54 -17.39 -10.96 3.48
CA ALA A 54 -18.61 -11.31 2.77
C ALA A 54 -18.83 -12.83 2.68
N LEU A 55 -17.75 -13.62 2.66
CA LEU A 55 -17.79 -15.08 2.60
C LEU A 55 -17.82 -15.74 3.98
N SER A 56 -17.48 -15.03 5.06
CA SER A 56 -17.59 -15.56 6.43
C SER A 56 -19.03 -15.39 6.92
N GLY A 57 -19.85 -16.41 6.68
CA GLY A 57 -21.07 -16.61 7.46
C GLY A 57 -20.67 -16.81 8.92
N GLY A 58 -21.11 -15.92 9.80
CA GLY A 58 -20.75 -15.95 11.21
C GLY A 58 -21.25 -17.24 11.87
N GLU A 59 -20.34 -18.19 12.12
CA GLU A 59 -20.61 -19.30 13.02
C GLU A 59 -20.45 -18.79 14.46
N SER A 60 -21.58 -18.34 15.02
CA SER A 60 -21.75 -18.02 16.44
C SER A 60 -21.64 -19.30 17.26
N SER A 61 -20.42 -19.81 17.50
CA SER A 61 -20.16 -20.91 18.43
C SER A 61 -20.36 -20.45 19.88
N GLN A 62 -21.61 -20.12 20.22
CA GLN A 62 -22.04 -19.75 21.57
C GLN A 62 -22.20 -21.04 22.39
N ASN A 63 -21.31 -21.23 23.36
CA ASN A 63 -21.32 -22.41 24.23
C ASN A 63 -22.49 -22.29 25.23
N CYS A 64 -23.58 -23.02 24.97
CA CYS A 64 -24.70 -23.14 25.91
C CYS A 64 -24.47 -24.28 26.92
N PRO A 65 -25.00 -24.17 28.15
CA PRO A 65 -24.96 -25.25 29.12
C PRO A 65 -25.72 -26.49 28.63
N PRO A 66 -25.34 -27.70 29.09
CA PRO A 66 -25.94 -28.95 28.64
C PRO A 66 -27.45 -28.97 28.90
N GLY A 67 -28.22 -29.27 27.84
CA GLY A 67 -29.68 -29.29 27.86
C GLY A 67 -30.35 -28.01 27.38
N THR A 68 -29.58 -27.00 26.95
CA THR A 68 -30.12 -25.74 26.40
C THR A 68 -29.63 -25.47 24.98
N VAL A 69 -30.42 -24.73 24.19
CA VAL A 69 -30.07 -24.34 22.81
C VAL A 69 -30.01 -22.82 22.66
N TRP A 70 -29.04 -22.32 21.89
CA TRP A 70 -28.90 -20.89 21.60
C TRP A 70 -30.06 -20.40 20.72
N SER A 71 -30.71 -19.30 21.11
CA SER A 71 -31.71 -18.61 20.29
C SER A 71 -31.15 -17.32 19.72
N GLU A 72 -31.00 -17.25 18.40
CA GLU A 72 -30.53 -16.04 17.71
C GLU A 72 -31.50 -14.87 17.89
N ALA A 73 -32.81 -15.14 17.99
CA ALA A 73 -33.84 -14.12 18.16
C ALA A 73 -33.78 -13.42 19.52
N HIS A 74 -33.31 -14.11 20.56
CA HIS A 74 -33.28 -13.59 21.92
C HIS A 74 -31.87 -13.46 22.52
N GLN A 75 -30.82 -13.85 21.78
CA GLN A 75 -29.42 -13.76 22.18
C GLN A 75 -29.15 -14.38 23.57
N HIS A 76 -29.86 -15.46 23.91
CA HIS A 76 -29.63 -16.27 25.11
C HIS A 76 -29.98 -17.75 24.86
N CYS A 77 -29.50 -18.63 25.75
CA CYS A 77 -29.79 -20.06 25.73
C CYS A 77 -31.13 -20.34 26.43
N HIS A 78 -31.96 -21.21 25.85
CA HIS A 78 -33.20 -21.75 26.44
C HIS A 78 -33.04 -23.21 26.82
#